data_AF-A0A520M2S3-F1
#
_entry.id   AF-A0A520M2S3-F1
#
_cell.length_a   1.000
_cell.length_b   1.000
_cell.length_c   1.000
_cell.angle_alpha   90.00
_cell.angle_beta   90.00
_cell.angle_gamma   90.00
#
_symmetry.space_group_name_H-M   'P 1'
#
loop_
_entity.id
_entity.type
_entity.pdbx_description
1 polymer ?
#
loop_
_entity_poly.entity_id
_entity_poly.type
_entity_poly.pdbx_seq_one_letter_code
_entity_poly.pdbx_strand_id
1 'polypeptide(L)' 'MNQETTSASTQSRLDPSDEKVISIKGMHKWFGDFHVLKDIDLQVARSERIVICGPSG' A
#
# COMPACT_ATOMS: atom_id res chain seq x y z
N MET A 1 -31.74 31.61 8.09
CA MET A 1 -30.89 31.46 9.29
C MET A 1 -31.59 30.39 10.14
N ASN A 2 -31.18 29.13 10.16
CA ASN A 2 -29.83 28.60 10.32
C ASN A 2 -29.60 27.40 9.40
N GLN A 3 -28.41 27.36 8.80
CA GLN A 3 -27.89 26.18 8.10
C GLN A 3 -27.06 25.41 9.14
N GLU A 4 -27.54 24.24 9.56
CA GLU A 4 -26.68 23.24 10.20
C GLU A 4 -26.12 22.33 9.10
N THR A 5 -24.87 22.61 8.76
CA THR A 5 -24.00 21.79 7.93
C THR A 5 -23.78 20.44 8.61
N THR A 6 -24.55 19.42 8.24
CA THR A 6 -24.16 18.02 8.45
C THR A 6 -23.71 17.50 7.10
N SER A 7 -22.42 17.69 6.81
CA SER A 7 -21.76 17.11 5.63
C SER A 7 -22.01 15.61 5.63
N ALA A 8 -22.76 15.18 4.62
CA ALA A 8 -23.20 13.83 4.40
C ALA A 8 -22.02 12.84 4.54
N SER A 9 -22.26 11.78 5.30
CA SER A 9 -21.47 10.57 5.31
C SER A 9 -21.35 10.01 3.89
N THR A 10 -20.30 10.38 3.16
CA THR A 10 -19.86 9.61 2.00
C THR A 10 -19.25 8.32 2.53
N GLN A 11 -20.11 7.34 2.82
CA GLN A 11 -19.70 5.94 2.71
C GLN A 11 -19.30 5.76 1.25
N SER A 12 -18.02 5.99 0.94
CA SER A 12 -17.46 5.48 -0.29
C SER A 12 -17.65 3.97 -0.22
N ARG A 13 -18.47 3.44 -1.13
CA ARG A 13 -18.36 2.02 -1.47
C ARG A 13 -16.89 1.87 -1.83
N LEU A 14 -16.13 1.22 -0.95
CA LEU A 14 -14.78 0.81 -1.28
C LEU A 14 -14.98 -0.13 -2.46
N ASP A 15 -14.63 0.33 -3.65
CA ASP A 15 -14.48 -0.58 -4.77
C ASP A 15 -13.56 -1.69 -4.26
N PRO A 16 -13.91 -2.98 -4.40
CA PRO A 16 -13.08 -4.05 -3.85
C PRO A 16 -11.63 -3.99 -4.34
N SER A 17 -11.38 -3.31 -5.46
CA SER A 17 -10.06 -3.01 -5.98
C SER A 17 -9.22 -2.08 -5.10
N ASP A 18 -9.81 -1.25 -4.25
CA ASP A 18 -9.08 -0.34 -3.34
C ASP A 18 -8.68 -1.02 -2.02
N GLU A 19 -9.15 -2.24 -1.78
CA GLU A 19 -8.72 -3.03 -0.62
C GLU A 19 -7.24 -3.42 -0.77
N LYS A 20 -6.38 -2.88 0.09
CA LYS A 20 -4.96 -3.25 0.16
C LYS A 20 -4.82 -4.64 0.77
N VAL A 21 -4.48 -5.63 -0.05
CA VAL A 21 -4.37 -7.04 0.37
C VAL A 21 -2.95 -7.43 0.79
N ILE A 22 -1.93 -6.73 0.29
CA ILE A 22 -0.53 -6.89 0.73
C ILE A 22 0.00 -5.50 1.11
N SER A 23 0.69 -5.42 2.25
CA SER A 23 1.31 -4.18 2.73
C SER A 23 2.64 -4.51 3.41
N ILE A 24 3.72 -3.96 2.87
CA ILE A 24 5.07 -3.99 3.41
C ILE A 24 5.42 -2.55 3.78
N LYS A 25 5.94 -2.35 4.99
CA LYS A 25 6.39 -1.04 5.46
C LYS A 25 7.78 -1.13 6.08
N GLY A 26 8.68 -0.25 5.67
CA GLY A 26 10.05 -0.16 6.19
C GLY A 26 10.79 -1.50 6.14
N MET A 27 10.64 -2.28 5.06
CA MET A 27 11.29 -3.57 4.97
C MET A 27 12.79 -3.38 4.82
N HIS A 28 13.50 -4.05 5.72
CA HIS A 28 14.93 -4.22 5.63
C HIS A 28 15.28 -5.70 5.57
N LYS A 29 16.22 -6.07 4.70
CA LYS A 29 16.69 -7.45 4.55
C LYS A 29 18.21 -7.49 4.49
N TRP A 30 18.81 -8.42 5.23
CA TRP A 30 20.26 -8.64 5.27
C TRP A 30 20.62 -10.09 4.94
N PHE A 31 21.83 -10.25 4.42
CA PHE A 31 22.54 -11.53 4.31
C PHE A 31 23.90 -11.37 5.01
N GLY A 32 23.99 -11.85 6.25
CA GLY A 32 25.11 -11.50 7.13
C GLY A 32 25.21 -9.97 7.28
N ASP A 33 26.38 -9.42 7.03
CA ASP A 33 26.63 -7.97 7.10
C ASP A 33 26.11 -7.19 5.87
N PHE A 34 25.62 -7.88 4.84
CA PHE A 34 25.18 -7.24 3.59
C PHE A 34 23.70 -6.86 3.62
N HIS A 35 23.40 -5.56 3.57
CA HIS A 35 22.04 -5.00 3.58
C HIS A 35 21.47 -4.90 2.15
N VAL A 36 20.67 -5.91 1.75
CA VAL A 36 20.17 -6.09 0.37
C VAL A 36 18.92 -5.26 0.06
N LEU A 37 17.94 -5.21 0.97
CA LEU A 37 16.74 -4.39 0.81
C LEU A 37 16.75 -3.34 1.91
N LYS A 38 16.67 -2.06 1.56
CA LYS A 38 16.80 -0.94 2.49
C LYS A 38 15.52 -0.11 2.48
N ASP A 39 14.82 -0.10 3.60
CA ASP A 39 13.63 0.74 3.84
C ASP A 39 12.60 0.68 2.71
N ILE A 40 12.16 -0.54 2.39
CA ILE A 40 11.25 -0.77 1.27
C ILE A 40 9.80 -0.75 1.74
N ASP A 41 8.98 0.09 1.10
CA ASP A 41 7.53 0.11 1.22
C ASP A 41 6.89 -0.48 -0.05
N LEU A 42 5.90 -1.36 0.12
CA LEU A 42 5.12 -1.93 -0.99
C LEU A 42 3.66 -2.09 -0.58
N GLN A 43 2.73 -1.73 -1.46
CA GLN A 43 1.31 -2.00 -1.28
C GLN A 43 0.79 -2.66 -2.55
N VAL A 44 -0.03 -3.69 -2.38
CA VAL A 44 -0.71 -4.36 -3.48
C VAL A 44 -2.18 -4.45 -3.14
N ALA A 45 -3.00 -3.92 -4.04
CA ALA A 45 -4.44 -3.92 -3.93
C ALA A 45 -5.04 -5.23 -4.44
N ARG A 46 -6.30 -5.48 -4.09
CA ARG A 46 -6.99 -6.71 -4.49
C ARG A 46 -7.02 -6.82 -6.01
N SER A 47 -6.69 -8.00 -6.53
CA SER A 47 -6.62 -8.29 -7.97
C SER A 47 -5.55 -7.49 -8.74
N GLU A 48 -4.69 -6.73 -8.05
CA GLU A 48 -3.56 -6.06 -8.66
C GLU A 48 -2.47 -7.08 -9.05
N ARG A 49 -1.92 -6.92 -10.24
CA ARG A 49 -0.83 -7.74 -10.77
C ARG A 49 0.41 -6.87 -10.90
N ILE A 50 1.45 -7.20 -10.14
CA ILE A 50 2.71 -6.47 -10.14
C ILE A 50 3.86 -7.34 -10.69
N VAL A 51 4.84 -6.71 -11.31
CA VAL A 51 6.10 -7.33 -11.73
C VAL A 51 7.22 -6.59 -11.04
N ILE A 52 8.11 -7.34 -10.38
CA ILE A 52 9.34 -6.79 -9.82
C ILE A 52 10.48 -7.11 -10.78
N CYS A 53 11.19 -6.08 -11.23
CA CYS A 53 12.32 -6.21 -12.15
C CYS A 53 13.55 -5.46 -11.61
N GLY A 54 14.73 -5.94 -11.99
CA GLY A 54 16.01 -5.35 -11.62
C GLY A 54 17.18 -6.16 -12.18
N PRO A 55 18.41 -5.60 -12.14
CA PRO A 55 19.63 -6.36 -12.41
C PRO A 55 19.72 -7.59 -11.50
N SER A 56 20.42 -8.62 -11.95
CA SER A 56 20.69 -9.79 -11.11
C SER A 56 21.47 -9.36 -9.85
N GLY A 57 20.96 -9.66 -8.66
CA GLY A 57 21.57 -9.34 -7.37
C GLY A 57 20.57 -9.38 -6.24
#